data_AF-A0A7X5YAP7-F1
#
_entry.id   AF-A0A7X5YAP7-F1
#
_cell.length_a   1.000
_cell.length_b   1.000
_cell.length_c   1.000
_cell.angle_alpha   90.00
_cell.angle_beta   90.00
_cell.angle_gamma   90.00
#
_symmetry.space_group_name_H-M   'P 1'
#
loop_
_entity.id
_entity.type
_entity.pdbx_description
1 polymer ?
#
loop_
_entity_poly.entity_id
_entity_poly.type
_entity_poly.pdbx_seq_one_letter_code
_entity_poly.pdbx_strand_id
1 'polypeptide(L)'
;MRIERARKGLRFAGYASVFDRVDRGGDIVRAGAFRQSLERNGTVPLLWQHQAGRRVGQIEHLAEDARGLQVIGRLNDDEFGRLLAREIEQGRLSGLSFGYRVRSAEQRASAREIRDLEHLEVSLVRRPMQPLACVHKVAP
;
A
#
# COMPACT_ATOMS: atom_id res chain seq x y z
N MET A 1 -27.20 16.31 -16.57
CA MET A 1 -25.77 16.67 -16.48
C MET A 1 -25.37 16.63 -15.00
N ARG A 2 -24.72 15.55 -14.53
CA ARG A 2 -24.24 15.48 -13.14
C ARG A 2 -22.94 16.27 -13.07
N ILE A 3 -22.93 17.34 -12.30
CA ILE A 3 -21.71 18.05 -11.91
C ILE A 3 -20.96 17.08 -11.00
N GLU A 4 -19.88 16.45 -11.50
CA GLU A 4 -18.93 15.75 -10.65
C GLU A 4 -18.34 16.78 -9.68
N ARG A 5 -18.76 16.71 -8.40
CA ARG A 5 -18.10 17.47 -7.34
C ARG A 5 -16.63 17.03 -7.31
N ALA A 6 -15.72 18.01 -7.28
CA ALA A 6 -14.29 17.80 -7.12
C ALA A 6 -14.01 16.77 -5.99
N ARG A 7 -13.11 15.81 -6.26
CA ARG A 7 -12.70 14.74 -5.34
C ARG A 7 -12.05 15.35 -4.09
N LYS A 8 -12.79 15.40 -2.97
CA LYS A 8 -12.45 16.12 -1.72
C LYS A 8 -11.75 15.30 -0.62
N GLY A 9 -11.23 14.12 -0.94
CA GLY A 9 -10.52 13.29 0.04
C GLY A 9 -9.01 13.58 0.10
N LEU A 10 -8.43 13.51 1.29
CA LEU A 10 -6.98 13.62 1.52
C LEU A 10 -6.23 12.63 0.62
N ARG A 11 -5.22 13.14 -0.08
CA ARG A 11 -4.24 12.35 -0.80
C ARG A 11 -3.04 12.08 0.07
N PHE A 12 -2.44 10.92 -0.12
CA PHE A 12 -1.15 10.59 0.47
C PHE A 12 -0.26 9.90 -0.54
N ALA A 13 1.05 10.00 -0.31
CA ALA A 13 2.05 9.25 -1.06
C ALA A 13 3.03 8.58 -0.10
N GLY A 14 3.50 7.39 -0.45
CA GLY A 14 4.39 6.59 0.39
C GLY A 14 4.86 5.32 -0.30
N TYR A 15 5.33 4.36 0.50
CA TYR A 15 5.71 3.03 0.02
C TYR A 15 4.93 1.96 0.79
N ALA A 16 4.27 1.07 0.05
CA ALA A 16 3.58 -0.08 0.64
C ALA A 16 4.52 -1.28 0.85
N SER A 17 5.63 -1.32 0.10
CA SER A 17 6.71 -2.29 0.26
C SER A 17 8.05 -1.59 0.06
N VAL A 18 9.09 -2.06 0.74
CA VAL A 18 10.48 -1.61 0.56
C VAL A 18 11.33 -2.82 0.23
N PHE A 19 12.08 -2.74 -0.86
CA PHE A 19 12.83 -3.87 -1.40
C PHE A 19 14.08 -4.19 -0.58
N ASP A 20 14.51 -5.45 -0.68
CA ASP A 20 15.80 -5.93 -0.17
C ASP A 20 16.00 -5.69 1.34
N ARG A 21 14.89 -5.64 2.09
CA ARG A 21 14.86 -5.53 3.55
C ARG A 21 13.99 -6.62 4.14
N VAL A 22 14.50 -7.27 5.19
CA VAL A 22 13.71 -8.23 5.95
C VAL A 22 12.56 -7.50 6.65
N ASP A 23 11.36 -8.06 6.55
CA ASP A 23 10.21 -7.59 7.32
C ASP A 23 10.08 -8.37 8.64
N ARG A 24 9.07 -8.01 9.45
CA ARG A 24 8.80 -8.68 10.73
C ARG A 24 8.35 -10.15 10.59
N GLY A 25 7.92 -10.56 9.41
CA GLY A 25 7.57 -11.95 9.09
C GLY A 25 8.75 -12.80 8.62
N GLY A 26 9.93 -12.19 8.41
CA GLY A 26 11.11 -12.87 7.88
C GLY A 26 11.16 -12.91 6.35
N ASP A 27 10.29 -12.15 5.66
CA ASP A 27 10.27 -12.06 4.21
C ASP A 27 11.12 -10.89 3.70
N ILE A 28 11.70 -11.07 2.51
CA ILE A 28 12.35 -10.01 1.74
C ILE A 28 11.65 -9.93 0.38
N VAL A 29 11.07 -8.79 0.06
CA VAL A 29 10.53 -8.56 -1.29
C VAL A 29 11.67 -8.06 -2.18
N ARG A 30 11.93 -8.75 -3.30
CA ARG A 30 12.94 -8.34 -4.27
C ARG A 30 12.35 -7.34 -5.28
N ALA A 31 13.18 -6.46 -5.81
CA ALA A 31 12.79 -5.59 -6.92
C ALA A 31 12.33 -6.43 -8.13
N GLY A 32 11.26 -6.00 -8.79
CA GLY A 32 10.64 -6.73 -9.89
C GLY A 32 9.58 -7.74 -9.47
N ALA A 33 9.41 -8.01 -8.16
CA ALA A 33 8.43 -8.97 -7.67
C ALA A 33 6.99 -8.56 -7.98
N PHE A 34 6.70 -7.27 -8.16
CA PHE A 34 5.36 -6.79 -8.50
C PHE A 34 5.11 -6.70 -10.01
N ARG A 35 6.15 -6.79 -10.86
CA ARG A 35 6.08 -6.44 -12.29
C ARG A 35 4.94 -7.14 -13.02
N GLN A 36 4.87 -8.46 -12.93
CA GLN A 36 3.80 -9.24 -13.58
C GLN A 36 2.41 -8.88 -13.04
N SER A 37 2.30 -8.55 -11.75
CA SER A 37 1.02 -8.19 -11.14
C SER A 37 0.56 -6.80 -11.55
N LEU A 38 1.49 -5.84 -11.70
CA LEU A 38 1.19 -4.48 -12.13
C LEU A 38 0.79 -4.43 -13.61
N GLU A 39 1.38 -5.28 -14.45
CA GLU A 39 1.03 -5.41 -15.87
C GLU A 39 -0.39 -5.96 -16.09
N ARG A 40 -0.96 -6.71 -15.13
CA ARG A 40 -2.27 -7.38 -15.26
C ARG A 40 -3.49 -6.46 -15.16
N ASN A 41 -3.31 -5.13 -15.21
CA ASN A 41 -4.37 -4.11 -15.29
C ASN A 41 -5.61 -4.44 -14.43
N GLY A 42 -5.50 -4.24 -13.12
CA GLY A 42 -6.60 -4.38 -12.17
C GLY A 42 -6.63 -3.23 -11.16
N THR A 43 -7.83 -2.86 -10.71
CA THR A 43 -7.98 -1.88 -9.64
C THR A 43 -7.54 -2.49 -8.32
N VAL A 44 -6.38 -2.07 -7.81
CA VAL A 44 -5.92 -2.45 -6.47
C VAL A 44 -6.74 -1.69 -5.41
N PRO A 45 -7.46 -2.39 -4.51
CA PRO A 45 -8.21 -1.74 -3.45
C PRO A 45 -7.29 -1.10 -2.41
N LEU A 46 -7.71 0.07 -1.92
CA LEU A 46 -7.16 0.69 -0.72
C LEU A 46 -8.05 0.33 0.47
N LEU A 47 -7.55 -0.52 1.37
CA LEU A 47 -8.28 -1.07 2.51
C LEU A 47 -7.81 -0.47 3.85
N TRP A 48 -8.61 -0.73 4.88
CA TRP A 48 -8.22 -0.52 6.28
C TRP A 48 -7.82 -1.84 6.91
N GLN A 49 -6.58 -1.93 7.43
CA GLN A 49 -6.12 -3.07 8.24
C GLN A 49 -6.39 -4.45 7.60
N HIS A 50 -6.18 -4.57 6.28
CA HIS A 50 -6.40 -5.78 5.50
C HIS A 50 -7.85 -6.30 5.50
N GLN A 51 -8.83 -5.49 5.94
CA GLN A 51 -10.22 -5.89 6.02
C GLN A 51 -10.88 -5.76 4.63
N ALA A 52 -11.12 -6.88 3.95
CA ALA A 52 -11.65 -6.94 2.57
C ALA A 52 -12.94 -6.13 2.35
N GLY A 53 -13.81 -6.03 3.36
CA GLY A 53 -15.05 -5.24 3.31
C GLY A 53 -14.92 -3.76 3.67
N ARG A 54 -13.70 -3.26 3.97
CA ARG A 54 -13.47 -1.90 4.47
C ARG A 54 -12.56 -1.13 3.53
N ARG A 55 -13.07 -0.82 2.34
CA ARG A 55 -12.41 0.07 1.38
C ARG A 55 -12.48 1.51 1.87
N VAL A 56 -11.33 2.15 2.02
CA VAL A 56 -11.21 3.51 2.57
C VAL A 56 -10.79 4.55 1.56
N GLY A 57 -10.60 4.14 0.30
CA GLY A 57 -10.18 5.04 -0.75
C GLY A 57 -9.89 4.35 -2.07
N GLN A 58 -9.14 5.07 -2.90
CA GLN A 58 -8.71 4.66 -4.23
C GLN A 58 -7.19 4.79 -4.33
N ILE A 59 -6.57 3.82 -5.02
CA ILE A 59 -5.18 3.93 -5.43
C ILE A 59 -5.16 4.72 -6.74
N GLU A 60 -4.50 5.88 -6.75
CA GLU A 60 -4.36 6.76 -7.91
C GLU A 60 -3.06 6.45 -8.69
N HIS A 61 -2.04 5.94 -8.00
CA HIS A 61 -0.79 5.51 -8.62
C HIS A 61 -0.20 4.35 -7.83
N LEU A 62 0.38 3.39 -8.55
CA LEU A 62 1.07 2.24 -8.00
C LEU A 62 2.15 1.80 -8.98
N ALA A 63 3.41 1.84 -8.55
CA ALA A 63 4.54 1.48 -9.39
C ALA A 63 5.73 1.03 -8.55
N GLU A 64 6.62 0.24 -9.13
CA GLU A 64 7.93 -0.02 -8.55
C GLU A 64 8.89 1.13 -8.90
N ASP A 65 9.76 1.48 -7.96
CA ASP A 65 10.98 2.24 -8.22
C ASP A 65 12.20 1.50 -7.63
N ALA A 66 13.38 2.14 -7.61
CA ALA A 66 14.58 1.54 -7.04
C ALA A 66 14.49 1.23 -5.53
N ARG A 67 13.54 1.85 -4.80
CA ARG A 67 13.36 1.68 -3.36
C ARG A 67 12.29 0.64 -3.03
N GLY A 68 11.18 0.59 -3.76
CA GLY A 68 10.04 -0.23 -3.36
C GLY A 68 8.80 -0.04 -4.23
N LEU A 69 7.67 -0.50 -3.69
CA LEU A 69 6.35 -0.28 -4.29
C LEU A 69 5.82 1.09 -3.83
N GLN A 70 5.98 2.09 -4.69
CA GLN A 70 5.44 3.43 -4.50
C GLN A 70 3.92 3.42 -4.67
N VAL A 71 3.23 4.16 -3.80
CA VAL A 71 1.78 4.33 -3.85
C VAL A 71 1.39 5.79 -3.71
N ILE A 72 0.40 6.22 -4.50
CA ILE A 72 -0.39 7.42 -4.26
C ILE A 72 -1.84 6.98 -4.06
N GLY A 73 -2.39 7.28 -2.90
CA GLY A 73 -3.77 6.96 -2.54
C GLY A 73 -4.58 8.22 -2.25
N ARG A 74 -5.89 8.11 -2.42
CA ARG A 74 -6.86 9.11 -1.98
C ARG A 74 -7.91 8.46 -1.10
N LEU A 75 -8.15 9.05 0.07
CA LEU A 75 -9.21 8.61 0.98
C LEU A 75 -10.60 8.96 0.44
N ASN A 76 -11.61 8.18 0.83
CA ASN A 76 -13.00 8.54 0.60
C ASN A 76 -13.36 9.85 1.32
N ASP A 77 -14.28 10.63 0.76
CA ASP A 77 -14.86 11.80 1.44
C ASP A 77 -16.12 11.40 2.25
N ASP A 78 -15.98 10.36 3.07
CA ASP A 78 -16.97 9.92 4.04
C ASP A 78 -16.47 10.20 5.47
N GLU A 79 -17.32 9.93 6.48
CA GLU A 79 -16.97 10.18 7.88
C GLU A 79 -15.69 9.45 8.30
N PHE A 80 -15.55 8.18 7.89
CA PHE A 80 -14.41 7.36 8.26
C PHE A 80 -13.13 7.82 7.55
N GLY A 81 -13.21 8.15 6.26
CA GLY A 81 -12.11 8.73 5.50
C GLY A 81 -11.61 10.05 6.09
N ARG A 82 -12.52 10.94 6.53
CA ARG A 82 -12.14 12.18 7.24
C ARG A 82 -11.50 11.92 8.60
N LEU A 83 -11.93 10.89 9.33
CA LEU A 83 -11.26 10.47 10.57
C LEU A 83 -9.84 9.97 10.29
N LEU A 84 -9.67 9.09 9.29
CA LEU A 84 -8.35 8.59 8.91
C LEU A 84 -7.43 9.71 8.43
N ALA A 85 -7.95 10.68 7.68
CA ALA A 85 -7.19 11.85 7.24
C ALA A 85 -6.57 12.60 8.45
N ARG A 86 -7.38 12.88 9.47
CA ARG A 86 -6.91 13.52 10.71
C ARG A 86 -5.86 12.69 11.44
N GLU A 87 -6.00 11.36 11.49
CA GLU A 87 -5.01 10.48 12.12
C GLU A 87 -3.69 10.46 11.36
N ILE A 88 -3.73 10.53 10.02
CA ILE A 88 -2.53 10.61 9.18
C ILE A 88 -1.83 11.96 9.34
N GLU A 89 -2.58 13.06 9.28
CA GLU A 89 -2.05 14.42 9.46
C GLU A 89 -1.38 14.61 10.83
N GLN A 90 -1.93 13.96 11.87
CA GLN A 90 -1.37 13.98 13.22
C GLN A 90 -0.29 12.92 13.44
N GLY A 91 0.13 12.18 12.40
CA GLY A 91 1.19 11.17 12.45
C GLY A 91 0.85 9.90 13.22
N ARG A 92 -0.39 9.74 13.71
CA ARG A 92 -0.86 8.56 14.46
C ARG A 92 -1.18 7.36 13.59
N LEU A 93 -1.40 7.60 12.30
CA LEU A 93 -1.60 6.57 11.29
C LEU A 93 -0.69 6.87 10.09
N SER A 94 0.45 6.19 10.02
CA SER A 94 1.39 6.37 8.89
C SER A 94 1.77 5.06 8.22
N GLY A 95 1.40 3.90 8.76
CA GLY A 95 1.79 2.61 8.21
C GLY A 95 1.06 2.27 6.91
N LEU A 96 1.82 1.71 5.98
CA LEU A 96 1.29 1.11 4.76
C LEU A 96 1.69 -0.37 4.71
N SER A 97 0.81 -1.18 4.17
CA SER A 97 1.04 -2.60 3.97
C SER A 97 0.35 -3.04 2.68
N PHE A 98 0.57 -4.28 2.28
CA PHE A 98 -0.06 -4.86 1.11
C PHE A 98 -0.36 -6.33 1.35
N GLY A 99 -1.41 -6.79 0.70
CA GLY A 99 -1.85 -8.18 0.70
C GLY A 99 -1.47 -8.80 -0.63
N TYR A 100 -0.97 -10.02 -0.59
CA TYR A 100 -0.44 -10.66 -1.77
C TYR A 100 -0.57 -12.18 -1.70
N ARG A 101 -0.43 -12.81 -2.86
CA ARG A 101 -0.23 -14.26 -3.00
C ARG A 101 1.14 -14.52 -3.60
N VAL A 102 1.96 -15.31 -2.92
CA VAL A 102 3.28 -15.70 -3.43
C VAL A 102 3.14 -16.52 -4.71
N ARG A 103 3.89 -16.16 -5.75
CA ARG A 103 4.01 -16.92 -7.00
C ARG A 103 5.37 -17.61 -7.11
N SER A 104 6.43 -16.94 -6.67
CA SER A 104 7.78 -17.49 -6.58
C SER A 104 8.50 -16.92 -5.37
N ALA A 105 9.13 -17.80 -4.60
CA ALA A 105 9.95 -17.45 -3.46
C ALA A 105 11.12 -18.43 -3.30
N GLU A 106 12.19 -17.98 -2.67
CA GLU A 106 13.36 -18.78 -2.36
C GLU A 106 13.75 -18.60 -0.90
N GLN A 107 14.06 -19.70 -0.20
CA GLN A 107 14.65 -19.60 1.13
C GLN A 107 16.14 -19.28 1.00
N ARG A 108 16.60 -18.18 1.62
CA ARG A 108 18.01 -17.78 1.66
C ARG A 108 18.42 -17.44 3.09
N ALA A 109 19.27 -18.28 3.67
CA ALA A 109 19.69 -18.18 5.07
C ALA A 109 18.47 -18.02 5.99
N SER A 110 18.41 -16.93 6.75
CA SER A 110 17.35 -16.65 7.73
C SER A 110 16.11 -15.97 7.16
N ALA A 111 16.01 -15.75 5.84
CA ALA A 111 14.90 -15.04 5.23
C ALA A 111 14.35 -15.74 3.99
N ARG A 112 13.05 -15.55 3.73
CA ARG A 112 12.42 -16.00 2.49
C ARG A 112 12.32 -14.83 1.53
N GLU A 113 12.96 -14.96 0.38
CA GLU A 113 12.98 -13.93 -0.65
C GLU A 113 11.84 -14.13 -1.64
N ILE A 114 10.89 -13.20 -1.67
CA ILE A 114 9.77 -13.18 -2.61
C ILE A 114 10.24 -12.51 -3.91
N ARG A 115 10.20 -13.28 -5.01
CA ARG A 115 10.66 -12.85 -6.35
C ARG A 115 9.53 -12.65 -7.35
N ASP A 116 8.38 -13.26 -7.10
CA ASP A 116 7.16 -13.04 -7.88
C ASP A 116 5.96 -13.17 -6.95
N LEU A 117 5.02 -12.26 -7.07
CA LEU A 117 3.79 -12.25 -6.30
C LEU A 117 2.64 -11.67 -7.11
N GLU A 118 1.44 -12.05 -6.73
CA GLU A 118 0.21 -11.40 -7.15
C GLU A 118 -0.21 -10.42 -6.06
N HIS A 119 -0.25 -9.14 -6.42
CA HIS A 119 -0.68 -8.07 -5.54
C HIS A 119 -2.20 -7.99 -5.51
N LEU A 120 -2.77 -8.03 -4.31
CA LEU A 120 -4.21 -8.11 -4.11
C LEU A 120 -4.80 -6.81 -3.57
N GLU A 121 -4.09 -6.11 -2.69
CA GLU A 121 -4.59 -4.90 -2.02
C GLU A 121 -3.45 -4.07 -1.41
N VAL A 122 -3.70 -2.79 -1.18
CA VAL A 122 -2.87 -1.94 -0.30
C VAL A 122 -3.73 -1.51 0.88
N SER A 123 -3.14 -1.52 2.08
CA SER A 123 -3.83 -1.16 3.31
C SER A 123 -3.15 -0.02 4.06
N LEU A 124 -3.97 0.89 4.61
CA LEU A 124 -3.55 1.71 5.75
C LEU A 124 -3.57 0.84 7.01
N VAL A 125 -2.45 0.83 7.73
CA VAL A 125 -2.26 0.00 8.91
C VAL A 125 -1.61 0.80 10.03
N ARG A 126 -1.90 0.42 11.27
CA ARG A 126 -1.18 1.00 12.43
C ARG A 126 0.23 0.44 12.59
N ARG A 127 0.43 -0.84 12.22
CA ARG A 127 1.70 -1.54 12.38
C ARG A 127 1.98 -2.36 11.11
N PRO A 128 2.80 -1.85 10.18
CA PRO A 128 3.18 -2.60 8.99
C PRO A 128 4.12 -3.75 9.34
N MET A 129 4.15 -4.81 8.52
CA MET A 129 5.17 -5.85 8.64
C MET A 129 6.55 -5.30 8.29
N GLN A 130 6.64 -4.48 7.25
CA GLN A 130 7.84 -3.73 6.87
C GLN A 130 7.86 -2.37 7.59
N PRO A 131 8.73 -2.11 8.59
CA PRO A 131 8.72 -0.86 9.36
C PRO A 131 8.94 0.42 8.52
N LEU A 132 9.59 0.30 7.36
CA LEU A 132 9.85 1.41 6.45
C LEU A 132 8.71 1.66 5.44
N ALA A 133 7.66 0.82 5.45
CA ALA A 133 6.50 0.98 4.60
C ALA A 133 5.52 1.96 5.26
N CYS A 134 5.61 3.22 4.87
CA CYS A 134 4.82 4.29 5.46
C CYS A 134 4.45 5.40 4.47
N VAL A 135 3.48 6.20 4.88
CA VAL A 135 3.11 7.48 4.29
C VAL A 135 4.26 8.47 4.50
N HIS A 136 4.70 9.12 3.42
CA HIS A 136 5.75 10.13 3.44
C HIS A 136 5.25 11.54 3.19
N LYS A 137 4.14 11.69 2.45
CA LYS A 137 3.57 12.98 2.09
C LYS A 137 2.05 12.92 2.13
N VAL A 138 1.44 14.05 2.48
CA VAL A 138 -0.01 14.25 2.45
C VAL A 138 -0.34 15.53 1.69
N ALA A 139 -1.49 15.55 1.05
CA ALA A 139 -2.05 16.73 0.40
C ALA A 139 -3.58 16.71 0.53
N PRO A 140 -4.22 17.86 0.82
CA PRO A 140 -5.68 17.95 0.91
C PRO A 140 -6.40 17.62 -0.41
#